data_AF-A0AA51DPR0-F1
#
_entry.id   AF-A0AA51DPR0-F1
#
_cell.length_a   1.000
_cell.length_b   1.000
_cell.length_c   1.000
_cell.angle_alpha   90.00
_cell.angle_beta   90.00
_cell.angle_gamma   90.00
#
_symmetry.space_group_name_H-M   'P 1'
#
loop_
_entity.id
_entity.type
_entity.pdbx_description
1 polymer ?
#
loop_
_entity_poly.entity_id
_entity_poly.type
_entity_poly.pdbx_seq_one_letter_code
_entity_poly.pdbx_strand_id
1 'polypeptide(L)' 'MDKRDEKIADLIEILKAVKECEINDLDRDLFGHYYDFTSGDMLDVCMELRKKYNIDLNEFIHSVKKYTINNMADALCKF' A
#
# COMPACT_ATOMS: atom_id res chain seq x y z
N MET A 1 -8.64 14.52 -11.09
CA MET A 1 -8.56 13.38 -10.16
C MET A 1 -7.60 13.81 -9.07
N ASP A 2 -7.97 13.64 -7.79
CA ASP A 2 -7.07 13.98 -6.69
C ASP A 2 -5.82 13.08 -6.79
N LYS A 3 -4.62 13.64 -6.55
CA LYS A 3 -3.38 12.85 -6.54
C LYS A 3 -3.49 11.68 -5.56
N ARG A 4 -4.24 11.86 -4.48
CA ARG A 4 -4.50 10.82 -3.48
C ARG A 4 -5.33 9.66 -4.03
N ASP A 5 -6.36 9.96 -4.83
CA ASP A 5 -7.23 8.93 -5.42
C ASP A 5 -6.45 8.06 -6.41
N GLU A 6 -5.51 8.66 -7.16
CA GLU A 6 -4.57 7.93 -8.03
C GLU A 6 -3.68 6.98 -7.22
N LYS A 7 -3.09 7.44 -6.11
CA LYS A 7 -2.28 6.57 -5.22
C LYS A 7 -3.09 5.42 -4.65
N ILE A 8 -4.36 5.64 -4.30
CA ILE A 8 -5.25 4.57 -3.81
C ILE A 8 -5.50 3.54 -4.90
N ALA A 9 -5.83 3.98 -6.12
CA ALA A 9 -6.05 3.07 -7.24
C ALA A 9 -4.80 2.22 -7.53
N ASP A 10 -3.63 2.88 -7.56
CA ASP A 10 -2.34 2.22 -7.78
C ASP A 10 -1.99 1.22 -6.66
N LEU A 11 -2.24 1.57 -5.39
CA LEU A 11 -2.05 0.65 -4.27
C LEU A 11 -2.94 -0.58 -4.39
N ILE A 12 -4.21 -0.42 -4.75
CA ILE A 12 -5.14 -1.53 -4.94
C ILE A 12 -4.68 -2.44 -6.07
N GLU A 13 -4.22 -1.85 -7.18
CA GLU A 13 -3.66 -2.60 -8.31
C GLU A 13 -2.45 -3.44 -7.89
N ILE A 14 -1.49 -2.83 -7.18
CA ILE A 14 -0.29 -3.50 -6.69
C ILE A 14 -0.64 -4.62 -5.70
N LEU A 15 -1.53 -4.34 -4.74
CA LEU A 15 -1.96 -5.33 -3.75
C LEU A 15 -2.58 -6.56 -4.43
N LYS A 16 -3.43 -6.35 -5.44
CA LYS A 16 -4.06 -7.43 -6.23
C LYS A 16 -3.05 -8.21 -7.08
N ALA A 17 -2.01 -7.55 -7.56
CA ALA A 17 -0.95 -8.20 -8.34
C ALA A 17 -0.05 -9.09 -7.46
N VAL A 18 0.19 -8.70 -6.21
CA VAL A 18 0.97 -9.48 -5.25
C VAL A 18 0.15 -10.64 -4.67
N LYS A 19 -1.10 -10.37 -4.28
CA LYS A 19 -1.99 -11.36 -3.69
C LYS A 19 -3.39 -11.20 -4.26
N GLU A 20 -3.95 -12.29 -4.77
CA GLU A 20 -5.34 -12.30 -5.22
C GLU A 20 -6.26 -12.07 -4.02
N CYS A 21 -6.73 -10.83 -3.87
CA CYS A 21 -7.52 -10.40 -2.73
C CYS A 21 -8.54 -9.35 -3.15
N GLU A 22 -9.78 -9.49 -2.65
CA GLU A 22 -10.82 -8.48 -2.84
C GLU A 22 -10.75 -7.41 -1.74
N ILE A 23 -10.21 -6.25 -2.10
CA ILE A 23 -10.18 -5.08 -1.24
C ILE A 23 -11.56 -4.41 -1.22
N ASN A 24 -12.21 -4.43 -0.06
CA ASN A 24 -13.55 -3.87 0.16
C ASN A 24 -13.61 -2.76 1.22
N ASP A 25 -12.52 -2.50 1.93
CA ASP A 25 -12.44 -1.54 3.03
C ASP A 25 -11.01 -0.96 3.11
N LEU A 26 -10.89 0.35 2.88
CA LEU A 26 -9.59 1.03 2.79
C LEU A 26 -8.95 1.31 4.15
N ASP A 27 -9.70 1.14 5.25
CA ASP A 27 -9.27 1.39 6.63
C ASP A 27 -8.99 0.11 7.43
N ARG A 28 -9.16 -1.05 6.78
CA ARG A 28 -8.75 -2.33 7.35
C ARG A 28 -7.26 -2.54 7.26
N ASP A 29 -6.74 -3.18 8.30
CA ASP A 29 -5.34 -3.55 8.39
C ASP A 29 -5.02 -4.69 7.41
N LEU A 30 -4.04 -4.47 6.55
CA LEU A 30 -3.58 -5.44 5.55
C LEU A 30 -2.98 -6.69 6.20
N PHE A 31 -2.35 -6.54 7.37
CA PHE A 31 -1.83 -7.67 8.16
C PHE A 31 -2.91 -8.37 9.00
N GLY A 32 -4.14 -7.84 9.00
CA GLY A 32 -5.26 -8.44 9.73
C GLY A 32 -5.83 -9.67 9.04
N HIS A 33 -6.65 -10.44 9.77
CA HIS A 33 -7.24 -11.71 9.29
C HIS A 33 -8.09 -11.63 8.02
N TYR A 34 -8.51 -10.43 7.59
CA TYR A 34 -9.33 -10.26 6.39
C TYR A 34 -8.52 -10.31 5.10
N TYR A 35 -7.35 -9.68 5.08
CA TYR A 35 -6.49 -9.60 3.90
C TYR A 35 -5.26 -10.49 4.03
N ASP A 36 -4.84 -10.79 5.26
CA ASP A 36 -3.84 -11.79 5.61
C ASP A 36 -2.52 -11.59 4.85
N PHE A 37 -2.12 -10.34 4.63
CA PHE A 37 -0.81 -10.06 4.03
C PHE A 37 0.27 -10.50 5.00
N THR A 38 1.20 -11.30 4.50
CA THR A 38 2.40 -11.65 5.25
C THR A 38 3.45 -10.57 5.09
N SER A 39 4.51 -10.63 5.90
CA SER A 39 5.67 -9.75 5.72
C SER A 39 6.34 -9.91 4.35
N GLY A 40 6.25 -11.10 3.74
CA GLY A 40 6.75 -11.37 2.39
C GLY A 40 5.91 -10.65 1.33
N ASP A 41 4.58 -10.79 1.39
CA ASP A 41 3.68 -10.09 0.48
C ASP A 41 3.87 -8.57 0.58
N MET A 42 3.99 -8.04 1.81
CA MET A 42 4.20 -6.60 2.00
C MET A 42 5.56 -6.13 1.47
N LEU A 43 6.60 -6.97 1.52
CA LEU A 43 7.88 -6.67 0.89
C LEU A 43 7.72 -6.54 -0.64
N ASP A 44 6.99 -7.46 -1.27
CA ASP A 44 6.72 -7.40 -2.72
C ASP A 44 5.94 -6.13 -3.09
N VAL A 45 4.92 -5.77 -2.28
CA VAL A 45 4.18 -4.50 -2.43
C VAL A 45 5.12 -3.29 -2.37
N CYS A 46 6.02 -3.25 -1.37
CA CYS A 46 6.98 -2.17 -1.23
C CYS A 46 7.94 -2.09 -2.43
N MET A 47 8.37 -3.23 -2.96
CA MET A 47 9.24 -3.28 -4.13
C MET A 47 8.55 -2.73 -5.39
N GLU A 48 7.27 -3.03 -5.61
CA GLU A 48 6.49 -2.45 -6.71
C GLU A 48 6.27 -0.93 -6.53
N LEU A 49 5.99 -0.48 -5.31
CA LEU A 49 5.90 0.96 -5.01
C LEU A 49 7.21 1.70 -5.29
N ARG A 50 8.35 1.10 -4.91
CA ARG A 50 9.68 1.65 -5.22
C ARG A 50 9.91 1.76 -6.71
N LYS A 51 9.54 0.75 -7.50
CA LYS A 51 9.68 0.78 -8.97
C LYS A 51 8.82 1.88 -9.59
N LYS A 52 7.57 2.03 -9.13
CA LYS A 52 6.59 2.96 -9.71
C LYS A 52 6.86 4.43 -9.36
N TYR A 53 7.27 4.70 -8.11
CA TYR A 53 7.41 6.07 -7.60
C TYR A 53 8.84 6.49 -7.26
N ASN A 54 9.82 5.59 -7.40
CA ASN A 54 11.22 5.83 -7.04
C ASN A 54 11.41 6.38 -5.61
N ILE A 55 10.63 5.85 -4.66
CA ILE A 55 10.62 6.28 -3.26
C ILE A 55 11.73 5.63 -2.42
N ASP A 56 12.14 6.31 -1.34
CA ASP A 56 12.88 5.69 -0.26
C ASP A 56 11.94 4.86 0.61
N LEU A 57 12.15 3.53 0.62
CA LEU A 57 11.29 2.62 1.36
C LEU A 57 11.39 2.78 2.87
N ASN A 58 12.55 3.17 3.41
CA ASN A 58 12.68 3.40 4.84
C ASN A 58 11.85 4.63 5.23
N GLU A 59 11.94 5.71 4.48
CA GLU A 59 11.16 6.92 4.75
C GLU A 59 9.66 6.65 4.61
N PHE A 60 9.26 5.94 3.55
CA PHE A 60 7.88 5.53 3.34
C PHE A 60 7.34 4.71 4.52
N ILE A 61 8.02 3.62 4.90
CA ILE A 61 7.58 2.72 5.99
C ILE A 61 7.45 3.47 7.32
N HIS A 62 8.41 4.32 7.67
CA HIS A 62 8.34 5.11 8.91
C HIS A 62 7.22 6.15 8.89
N SER A 63 6.75 6.54 7.71
CA SER A 63 5.67 7.51 7.56
C SER A 63 4.26 6.89 7.62
N VAL A 64 4.15 5.55 7.50
CA VAL A 64 2.90 4.80 7.57
C VAL A 64 2.51 4.58 9.03
N LYS A 65 1.39 5.19 9.46
CA LYS A 65 0.89 5.06 10.84
C LYS A 65 0.29 3.68 11.14
N LYS A 66 -0.39 3.11 10.14
CA LYS A 66 -1.05 1.80 10.18
C LYS A 66 -1.09 1.27 8.76
N TYR A 67 -0.95 -0.03 8.57
CA TYR A 67 -0.92 -0.66 7.24
C TYR A 67 -2.33 -0.84 6.67
N THR A 68 -3.01 0.29 6.47
CA THR A 68 -4.28 0.39 5.74
C THR A 68 -4.02 1.11 4.43
N ILE A 69 -4.84 0.91 3.41
CA ILE A 69 -4.65 1.58 2.11
C ILE A 69 -4.72 3.10 2.25
N ASN A 70 -5.64 3.63 3.08
CA ASN A 70 -5.72 5.08 3.31
C ASN A 70 -4.42 5.67 3.89
N ASN A 71 -3.89 5.09 4.96
CA ASN A 71 -2.63 5.54 5.56
C ASN A 71 -1.41 5.35 4.64
N MET A 72 -1.39 4.29 3.81
CA MET A 72 -0.33 4.09 2.82
C MET A 72 -0.42 5.13 1.69
N ALA A 73 -1.62 5.47 1.22
CA ALA A 73 -1.81 6.53 0.23
C ALA A 73 -1.38 7.90 0.79
N ASP A 74 -1.75 8.21 2.04
CA ASP A 74 -1.34 9.45 2.70
C ASP A 74 0.19 9.55 2.88
N ALA A 75 0.85 8.42 3.15
CA ALA A 75 2.30 8.32 3.17
C ALA A 75 2.92 8.54 1.78
N LEU A 76 2.36 7.93 0.73
CA LEU A 76 2.81 8.11 -0.65
C LEU A 76 2.63 9.54 -1.16
N CYS A 77 1.61 10.27 -0.71
CA CYS A 77 1.39 11.67 -1.11
C CYS A 77 2.51 12.63 -0.67
N LYS A 78 3.46 12.17 0.16
CA LYS A 78 4.66 12.93 0.55
C LYS A 78 5.78 12.85 -0.50
N PHE A 79 5.63 11.99 -1.52
CA PHE A 79 6.58 11.75 -2.60
C PHE A 79 5.94 11.99 -3.98
#